data_AF-A0A8J4QMD3-F1
#
_entry.id   AF-A0A8J4QMD3-F1
#
_cell.length_a   1.000
_cell.length_b   1.000
_cell.length_c   1.000
_cell.angle_alpha   90.00
_cell.angle_beta   90.00
_cell.angle_gamma   90.00
#
_symmetry.space_group_name_H-M   'P 1'
#
loop_
_entity.id
_entity.type
_entity.pdbx_description
1 polymer ?
#
loop_
_entity_poly.entity_id
_entity_poly.type
_entity_poly.pdbx_seq_one_letter_code
_entity_poly.pdbx_strand_id
1 'polypeptide(L)'
;MILLQSHSRFLLQTLLNRVHSLDKAVELDYNWVEFDDVRFHIQVSLKNSHVLLLSVSLPSPPAEAIFFNGLPFGAIEAIKAAYGVVVQILDPPKDGFNLTLKLNMSKLPPDEEYRHALLVKIASVREVVLGAPLRVILKKLGSRVVAPNKDRLVAIVHRPNESFFLVPQVEKVTVVYPMRFTDSIDIVLATSFLQEFVEARRTAGLNSAPSCLWSPSPPPELEGAPAEALLANAGFVTFVIFPRHVEGKKLDHTVWSLSTFHAYVSYHVKCSEGFMHTRMRRRVESLIQALDRAKPNVENSKKTAQSRSFKRLSLNEARTNSKSEAPVDSCVEFDAHVIYNVRLSFQRFIRGCNGRMECLFQFILSKQYYVELD
;
A
#
# COMPACT_ATOMS: atom_id res chain seq x y z
N MET A 1 -1.06 0.48 11.39
CA MET A 1 -0.65 1.72 10.70
C MET A 1 -1.53 1.84 9.47
N ILE A 2 -2.21 2.97 9.23
CA ILE A 2 -3.18 3.03 8.11
C ILE A 2 -2.47 3.43 6.80
N LEU A 3 -1.56 4.41 6.86
CA LEU A 3 -0.78 4.87 5.72
C LEU A 3 0.69 4.47 5.87
N LEU A 4 1.32 4.12 4.76
CA LEU A 4 2.76 3.87 4.71
C LEU A 4 3.54 5.19 4.85
N GLN A 5 4.62 5.16 5.63
CA GLN A 5 5.53 6.31 5.78
C GLN A 5 6.54 6.33 4.64
N SER A 6 6.94 7.53 4.22
CA SER A 6 7.85 7.68 3.07
C SER A 6 9.32 7.52 3.39
N HIS A 7 9.73 7.90 4.59
CA HIS A 7 11.09 7.69 5.05
C HIS A 7 11.29 6.25 5.52
N SER A 8 12.45 5.69 5.20
CA SER A 8 12.93 4.47 5.83
C SER A 8 13.22 4.73 7.30
N ARG A 9 12.54 4.00 8.19
CA ARG A 9 12.80 4.07 9.64
C ARG A 9 14.21 3.60 9.98
N PHE A 10 14.68 2.54 9.32
CA PHE A 10 16.00 1.98 9.57
C PHE A 10 17.11 2.92 9.10
N LEU A 11 16.97 3.50 7.90
CA LEU A 11 17.91 4.49 7.40
C LEU A 11 17.93 5.74 8.26
N LEU A 12 16.75 6.27 8.61
CA LEU A 12 16.65 7.45 9.49
C LEU A 12 17.32 7.20 10.84
N GLN A 13 17.04 6.07 11.48
CA GLN A 13 17.67 5.72 12.76
C GLN A 13 19.19 5.58 12.62
N THR A 14 19.66 4.97 11.54
CA THR A 14 21.10 4.82 11.26
C THR A 14 21.78 6.18 11.08
N LEU A 15 21.14 7.10 10.34
CA LEU A 15 21.64 8.46 10.15
C LEU A 15 21.65 9.25 11.46
N LEU A 16 20.57 9.18 12.25
CA LEU A 16 20.50 9.84 13.56
C LEU A 16 21.57 9.31 14.51
N ASN A 17 21.70 7.99 14.62
CA ASN A 17 22.75 7.38 15.43
C ASN A 17 24.14 7.82 14.97
N ARG A 18 24.34 7.96 13.65
CA ARG A 18 25.62 8.42 13.12
C ARG A 18 25.93 9.86 13.52
N VAL A 19 24.96 10.76 13.41
CA VAL A 19 25.13 12.17 13.82
C VAL A 19 25.50 12.28 15.30
N HIS A 20 24.89 11.49 16.18
CA HIS A 20 25.23 11.46 17.61
C HIS A 20 26.58 10.81 17.93
N SER A 21 27.18 10.07 16.99
CA SER A 21 28.40 9.28 17.20
C SER A 21 29.54 9.64 16.25
N LEU A 22 29.51 10.84 15.66
CA LEU A 22 30.54 11.30 14.70
C LEU A 22 31.96 11.20 15.27
N ASP A 23 32.13 11.53 16.55
CA ASP A 23 33.45 11.54 17.22
C ASP A 23 33.93 10.13 17.59
N LYS A 24 33.04 9.13 17.62
CA LYS A 24 33.37 7.76 18.06
C LYS A 24 33.98 6.90 16.94
N ALA A 25 34.15 7.46 15.73
CA ALA A 25 34.78 6.82 14.58
C ALA A 25 34.44 5.32 14.41
N VAL A 26 33.14 4.99 14.45
CA VAL A 26 32.66 3.61 14.31
C VAL A 26 32.49 3.26 12.83
N GLU A 27 32.97 2.11 12.38
CA GLU A 27 32.65 1.60 11.05
C GLU A 27 31.22 1.09 10.98
N LEU A 28 30.58 1.31 9.84
CA LEU A 28 29.24 0.82 9.55
C LEU A 28 29.27 0.12 8.20
N ASP A 29 28.65 -1.06 8.15
CA ASP A 29 28.41 -1.81 6.92
C ASP A 29 27.09 -2.57 7.07
N TYR A 30 26.00 -2.00 6.56
CA TYR A 30 24.67 -2.63 6.61
C TYR A 30 24.08 -2.81 5.21
N ASN A 31 23.43 -3.95 5.02
CA ASN A 31 22.66 -4.29 3.84
C ASN A 31 21.23 -4.63 4.27
N TRP A 32 20.24 -4.07 3.58
CA TRP A 32 18.83 -4.43 3.81
C TRP A 32 18.00 -4.21 2.55
N VAL A 33 16.77 -4.72 2.58
CA VAL A 33 15.80 -4.62 1.50
C VAL A 33 14.54 -3.92 2.03
N GLU A 34 13.95 -3.08 1.20
CA GLU A 34 12.70 -2.38 1.47
C GLU A 34 11.62 -2.75 0.45
N PHE A 35 10.46 -2.10 0.58
CA PHE A 35 9.37 -2.22 -0.38
C PHE A 35 9.85 -2.04 -1.82
N ASP A 36 9.18 -2.75 -2.74
CA ASP A 36 9.45 -2.75 -4.17
C ASP A 36 10.80 -3.35 -4.56
N ASP A 37 11.37 -4.23 -3.73
CA ASP A 37 12.70 -4.86 -3.90
C ASP A 37 13.84 -3.84 -4.07
N VAL A 38 13.69 -2.67 -3.42
CA VAL A 38 14.76 -1.68 -3.34
C VAL A 38 15.75 -2.13 -2.28
N ARG A 39 17.02 -2.24 -2.65
CA ARG A 39 18.08 -2.70 -1.76
C ARG A 39 19.01 -1.57 -1.42
N PHE A 40 19.38 -1.49 -0.16
CA PHE A 40 20.26 -0.46 0.36
C PHE A 40 21.55 -1.08 0.88
N HIS A 41 22.65 -0.40 0.62
CA HIS A 41 23.94 -0.64 1.25
C HIS A 41 24.45 0.66 1.85
N ILE A 42 24.70 0.67 3.16
CA ILE A 42 25.27 1.83 3.85
C ILE A 42 26.66 1.47 4.35
N GLN A 43 27.63 2.33 4.05
CA GLN A 43 29.02 2.10 4.43
C GLN A 43 29.67 3.36 4.98
N VAL A 44 30.38 3.20 6.10
CA VAL A 44 31.23 4.24 6.70
C VAL A 44 32.56 3.60 7.08
N SER A 45 33.67 4.19 6.64
CA SER A 45 35.03 3.70 6.90
C SER A 45 35.72 4.49 8.01
N LEU A 46 36.64 3.86 8.75
CA LEU A 46 37.50 4.54 9.73
C LEU A 46 38.28 5.72 9.14
N LYS A 47 38.67 5.63 7.86
CA LYS A 47 39.51 6.64 7.20
C LYS A 47 38.82 8.00 7.10
N ASN A 48 37.48 8.02 7.04
CA ASN A 48 36.71 9.26 6.97
C ASN A 48 35.35 9.09 7.64
N SER A 49 35.33 9.33 8.95
CA SER A 49 34.12 9.19 9.77
C SER A 49 32.98 10.15 9.39
N HIS A 50 33.30 11.29 8.76
CA HIS A 50 32.31 12.29 8.34
C HIS A 50 31.66 11.98 7.00
N VAL A 51 32.14 10.97 6.29
CA VAL A 51 31.59 10.56 4.99
C VAL A 51 30.85 9.24 5.13
N LEU A 52 29.60 9.24 4.68
CA LEU A 52 28.76 8.05 4.59
C LEU A 52 28.42 7.77 3.13
N LEU A 53 28.58 6.52 2.72
CA LEU A 53 28.18 6.04 1.41
C LEU A 53 26.84 5.34 1.53
N LEU A 54 25.84 5.79 0.76
CA LEU A 54 24.54 5.16 0.63
C LEU A 54 24.38 4.69 -0.82
N SER A 55 24.46 3.39 -1.04
CA SER A 55 24.22 2.78 -2.34
C SER A 55 22.81 2.19 -2.41
N VAL A 56 22.17 2.35 -3.57
CA VAL A 56 20.79 1.94 -3.82
C VAL A 56 20.75 1.09 -5.07
N SER A 57 20.18 -0.11 -4.94
CA SER A 57 19.83 -0.98 -6.06
C SER A 57 18.33 -0.92 -6.25
N LEU A 58 17.90 -0.72 -7.49
CA LEU A 58 16.51 -0.68 -7.90
C LEU A 58 16.09 -2.05 -8.47
N PRO A 59 14.80 -2.40 -8.45
CA PRO A 59 14.31 -3.60 -9.12
C PRO A 59 14.62 -3.56 -10.61
N SER A 60 14.73 -4.74 -11.23
CA SER A 60 14.88 -4.84 -12.69
C SER A 60 13.69 -4.16 -13.38
N PRO A 61 13.93 -3.15 -14.23
CA PRO A 61 12.86 -2.53 -14.98
C PRO A 61 12.33 -3.51 -16.04
N PRO A 62 11.00 -3.53 -16.29
CA PRO A 62 10.45 -4.15 -17.47
C PRO A 62 10.79 -3.33 -18.71
N ALA A 63 10.69 -3.94 -19.90
CA ALA A 63 11.23 -3.39 -21.15
C ALA A 63 10.62 -2.03 -21.54
N GLU A 64 9.38 -1.77 -21.12
CA GLU A 64 8.67 -0.53 -21.41
C GLU A 64 9.08 0.67 -20.52
N ALA A 65 9.79 0.41 -19.41
CA ALA A 65 10.16 1.45 -18.46
C ALA A 65 11.39 2.25 -18.92
N ILE A 66 11.33 3.57 -18.79
CA ILE A 66 12.37 4.48 -19.27
C ILE A 66 13.45 4.66 -18.19
N PHE A 67 14.55 3.94 -18.34
CA PHE A 67 15.73 4.02 -17.48
C PHE A 67 16.94 4.53 -18.25
N PHE A 68 17.71 5.43 -17.63
CA PHE A 68 18.98 5.95 -18.14
C PHE A 68 20.07 5.61 -17.13
N ASN A 69 21.12 4.90 -17.57
CA ASN A 69 22.22 4.44 -16.72
C ASN A 69 21.74 3.74 -15.43
N GLY A 70 20.69 2.91 -15.54
CA GLY A 70 20.14 2.16 -14.41
C GLY A 70 19.22 2.96 -13.47
N LEU A 71 18.89 4.22 -13.79
CA LEU A 71 17.98 5.05 -12.98
C LEU A 71 16.77 5.53 -13.78
N PRO A 72 15.60 5.71 -13.14
CA PRO A 72 14.44 6.25 -13.80
C PRO A 72 14.67 7.71 -14.23
N PHE A 73 14.05 8.13 -15.33
CA PHE A 73 14.23 9.49 -15.83
C PHE A 73 13.85 10.56 -14.79
N GLY A 74 14.62 11.64 -14.73
CA GLY A 74 14.44 12.72 -13.75
C GLY A 74 15.04 12.44 -12.36
N ALA A 75 15.56 11.23 -12.09
CA ALA A 75 16.08 10.87 -10.77
C ALA A 75 17.30 11.69 -10.37
N ILE A 76 18.25 11.91 -11.28
CA ILE A 76 19.47 12.67 -11.01
C ILE A 76 19.13 14.13 -10.66
N GLU A 77 18.23 14.76 -11.42
CA GLU A 77 17.75 16.11 -11.17
C GLU A 77 17.01 16.19 -9.83
N ALA A 78 16.17 15.19 -9.53
CA ALA A 78 15.45 15.10 -8.26
C ALA A 78 16.40 14.99 -7.06
N ILE A 79 17.43 14.15 -7.14
CA ILE A 79 18.46 14.01 -6.08
C ILE A 79 19.22 15.33 -5.90
N LYS A 80 19.68 15.95 -7.00
CA LYS A 80 20.42 17.23 -6.94
C LYS A 80 19.56 18.32 -6.31
N ALA A 81 18.30 18.44 -6.70
CA ALA A 81 17.37 19.40 -6.12
C ALA A 81 17.02 19.08 -4.66
N ALA A 82 16.93 17.81 -4.30
CA ALA A 82 16.55 17.39 -2.95
C ALA A 82 17.70 17.53 -1.94
N TYR A 83 18.93 17.24 -2.35
CA TYR A 83 20.05 16.94 -1.46
C TYR A 83 21.40 17.59 -1.85
N GLY A 84 21.49 18.33 -2.95
CA GLY A 84 22.76 18.73 -3.58
C GLY A 84 23.75 19.51 -2.69
N VAL A 85 23.29 20.08 -1.57
CA VAL A 85 24.16 20.75 -0.58
C VAL A 85 25.02 19.76 0.20
N VAL A 86 24.45 18.60 0.55
CA VAL A 86 25.04 17.61 1.46
C VAL A 86 25.42 16.30 0.79
N VAL A 87 24.90 16.06 -0.42
CA VAL A 87 25.09 14.81 -1.17
C VAL A 87 25.82 15.05 -2.47
N GLN A 88 26.84 14.23 -2.72
CA GLN A 88 27.50 14.07 -4.01
C GLN A 88 27.12 12.71 -4.60
N ILE A 89 26.69 12.69 -5.87
CA ILE A 89 26.47 11.44 -6.61
C ILE A 89 27.84 10.93 -7.09
N LEU A 90 28.15 9.67 -6.84
CA LEU A 90 29.35 9.02 -7.40
C LEU A 90 29.01 8.42 -8.77
N ASP A 91 29.86 8.70 -9.74
CA ASP A 91 29.78 8.21 -11.11
C ASP A 91 31.17 7.71 -11.54
N PRO A 92 31.36 6.40 -11.79
CA PRO A 92 30.34 5.34 -11.75
C PRO A 92 29.84 5.04 -10.33
N PRO A 93 28.62 4.48 -10.18
CA PRO A 93 28.15 3.96 -8.90
C PRO A 93 28.99 2.75 -8.46
N LYS A 94 28.86 2.37 -7.19
CA LYS A 94 29.50 1.15 -6.66
C LYS A 94 28.98 -0.08 -7.40
N ASP A 95 29.88 -1.04 -7.67
CA ASP A 95 29.55 -2.30 -8.33
C ASP A 95 28.35 -2.99 -7.68
N GLY A 96 27.39 -3.39 -8.51
CA GLY A 96 26.14 -4.02 -8.08
C GLY A 96 25.04 -3.05 -7.65
N PHE A 97 25.23 -1.74 -7.76
CA PHE A 97 24.22 -0.73 -7.42
C PHE A 97 23.93 0.22 -8.60
N ASN A 98 22.70 0.74 -8.64
CA ASN A 98 22.27 1.71 -9.66
C ASN A 98 22.65 3.15 -9.28
N LEU A 99 22.81 3.43 -7.98
CA LEU A 99 23.11 4.75 -7.44
C LEU A 99 24.03 4.61 -6.24
N THR A 100 25.05 5.46 -6.14
CA THR A 100 25.81 5.65 -4.91
C THR A 100 25.87 7.12 -4.54
N LEU A 101 25.38 7.44 -3.35
CA LEU A 101 25.37 8.78 -2.77
C LEU A 101 26.48 8.87 -1.71
N LYS A 102 27.32 9.88 -1.83
CA LYS A 102 28.31 10.27 -0.82
C LYS A 102 27.74 11.41 0.01
N LEU A 103 27.37 11.12 1.25
CA LEU A 103 26.83 12.05 2.21
C LEU A 103 27.96 12.63 3.05
N ASN A 104 28.04 13.95 3.13
CA ASN A 104 28.99 14.64 3.99
C ASN A 104 28.28 15.15 5.25
N MET A 105 28.53 14.50 6.39
CA MET A 105 27.89 14.83 7.66
C MET A 105 28.33 16.19 8.20
N SER A 106 29.51 16.69 7.83
CA SER A 106 29.99 18.02 8.23
C SER A 106 29.25 19.16 7.54
N LYS A 107 28.52 18.88 6.45
CA LYS A 107 27.71 19.86 5.72
C LYS A 107 26.26 19.92 6.21
N LEU A 108 25.88 19.09 7.19
CA LEU A 108 24.55 19.16 7.78
C LEU A 108 24.36 20.52 8.47
N PRO A 109 23.14 21.09 8.45
CA PRO A 109 22.88 22.34 9.13
C PRO A 109 23.08 22.18 10.65
N PRO A 110 23.55 23.24 11.35
CA PRO A 110 23.78 23.20 12.78
C PRO A 110 22.48 23.17 13.58
N ASP A 111 21.41 23.78 13.03
CA ASP A 111 20.08 23.78 13.62
C ASP A 111 19.48 22.38 13.66
N GLU A 112 18.99 21.96 14.82
CA GLU A 112 18.54 20.58 15.05
C GLU A 112 17.28 20.22 14.26
N GLU A 113 16.34 21.15 14.11
CA GLU A 113 15.08 20.92 13.41
C GLU A 113 15.32 20.79 11.90
N TYR A 114 16.07 21.73 11.31
CA TYR A 114 16.45 21.67 9.90
C TYR A 114 17.32 20.45 9.60
N ARG A 115 18.22 20.08 10.52
CA ARG A 115 19.03 18.86 10.41
C ARG A 115 18.16 17.63 10.40
N HIS A 116 17.25 17.50 11.36
CA HIS A 116 16.33 16.37 11.42
C HIS A 116 15.44 16.29 10.17
N ALA A 117 14.89 17.41 9.71
CA ALA A 117 14.08 17.45 8.48
C ALA A 117 14.88 17.00 7.24
N LEU A 118 16.15 17.40 7.13
CA LEU A 118 17.03 16.95 6.05
C LEU A 118 17.35 15.45 6.14
N LEU A 119 17.60 14.93 7.35
CA LEU A 119 17.82 13.49 7.56
C LEU A 119 16.59 12.67 7.20
N VAL A 120 15.39 13.13 7.57
CA VAL A 120 14.12 12.51 7.14
C VAL A 120 14.03 12.51 5.62
N LYS A 121 14.34 13.64 4.97
CA LYS A 121 14.32 13.75 3.50
C LYS A 121 15.30 12.77 2.85
N ILE A 122 16.52 12.63 3.39
CA ILE A 122 17.52 11.65 2.92
C ILE A 122 17.00 10.23 3.12
N ALA A 123 16.38 9.95 4.26
CA ALA A 123 15.77 8.65 4.53
C ALA A 123 14.60 8.32 3.60
N SER A 124 14.02 9.31 2.91
CA SER A 124 13.02 9.16 1.84
C SER A 124 13.65 9.05 0.44
N VAL A 125 14.93 8.67 0.29
CA VAL A 125 15.60 8.59 -1.02
C VAL A 125 14.88 7.68 -2.02
N ARG A 126 14.25 6.58 -1.56
CA ARG A 126 13.42 5.71 -2.42
C ARG A 126 12.29 6.47 -3.09
N GLU A 127 11.56 7.28 -2.33
CA GLU A 127 10.49 8.14 -2.84
C GLU A 127 11.04 9.15 -3.85
N VAL A 128 12.20 9.76 -3.58
CA VAL A 128 12.79 10.74 -4.48
C VAL A 128 13.19 10.12 -5.81
N VAL A 129 13.82 8.94 -5.78
CA VAL A 129 14.32 8.26 -6.97
C VAL A 129 13.18 7.63 -7.78
N LEU A 130 12.40 6.72 -7.19
CA LEU A 130 11.32 6.02 -7.90
C LEU A 130 10.15 6.93 -8.24
N GLY A 131 9.90 7.97 -7.43
CA GLY A 131 8.87 8.98 -7.69
C GLY A 131 9.29 10.06 -8.70
N ALA A 132 10.54 10.10 -9.16
CA ALA A 132 11.02 11.16 -10.04
C ALA A 132 10.27 11.24 -11.39
N PRO A 133 10.03 10.14 -12.12
CA PRO A 133 9.21 10.15 -13.34
C PRO A 133 7.84 10.80 -13.13
N LEU A 134 7.16 10.37 -12.07
CA LEU A 134 5.84 10.83 -11.70
C LEU A 134 5.86 12.32 -11.35
N ARG A 135 6.85 12.76 -10.57
CA ARG A 135 7.05 14.17 -10.22
C ARG A 135 7.28 15.04 -11.44
N VAL A 136 8.07 14.60 -12.42
CA VAL A 136 8.31 15.33 -13.67
C VAL A 136 7.01 15.51 -14.47
N ILE A 137 6.21 14.45 -14.61
CA ILE A 137 4.94 14.49 -15.36
C ILE A 137 3.90 15.36 -14.63
N LEU A 138 3.70 15.13 -13.33
CA LEU A 138 2.70 15.84 -12.54
C LEU A 138 3.05 17.33 -12.35
N LYS A 139 4.33 17.69 -12.30
CA LYS A 139 4.75 19.10 -12.28
C LYS A 139 4.35 19.84 -13.55
N LYS A 140 4.41 19.19 -14.72
CA LYS A 140 3.93 19.77 -15.99
C LYS A 140 2.42 19.97 -15.99
N LEU A 141 1.67 18.99 -15.46
CA LEU A 141 0.22 19.10 -15.26
C LEU A 141 -0.13 20.32 -14.37
N GLY A 142 0.53 20.46 -13.22
CA GLY A 142 0.29 21.59 -12.31
C GLY A 142 0.65 22.95 -12.91
N SER A 143 1.66 22.99 -13.77
CA SER A 143 2.09 24.21 -14.47
C SER A 143 1.27 24.50 -15.74
N ARG A 144 0.30 23.65 -16.08
CA ARG A 144 -0.52 23.71 -17.32
C ARG A 144 0.31 23.79 -18.60
N VAL A 145 1.53 23.25 -18.57
CA VAL A 145 2.40 23.15 -19.73
C VAL A 145 2.06 21.87 -20.47
N VAL A 146 1.76 21.96 -21.76
CA VAL A 146 1.47 20.80 -22.60
C VAL A 146 2.67 19.85 -22.54
N ALA A 147 2.43 18.62 -22.07
CA ALA A 147 3.50 17.63 -21.98
C ALA A 147 3.96 17.26 -23.41
N PRO A 148 5.28 17.16 -23.68
CA PRO A 148 5.79 16.73 -24.99
C PRO A 148 5.40 15.28 -25.32
N ASN A 149 5.01 14.50 -24.30
CA ASN A 149 4.53 13.12 -24.42
C ASN A 149 2.99 13.04 -24.33
N LYS A 150 2.28 14.03 -24.86
CA LYS A 150 0.81 14.04 -24.85
C LYS A 150 0.28 12.73 -25.46
N ASP A 151 -0.65 12.10 -24.75
CA ASP A 151 -1.32 10.85 -25.14
C ASP A 151 -0.38 9.63 -25.31
N ARG A 152 0.90 9.75 -24.91
CA ARG A 152 1.84 8.62 -24.91
C ARG A 152 1.79 7.91 -23.56
N LEU A 153 1.62 6.60 -23.62
CA LEU A 153 1.71 5.72 -22.46
C LEU A 153 3.14 5.76 -21.88
N VAL A 154 3.25 6.05 -20.58
CA VAL A 154 4.50 6.03 -19.83
C VAL A 154 4.41 4.97 -18.73
N ALA A 155 5.30 3.98 -18.78
CA ALA A 155 5.39 2.97 -17.74
C ALA A 155 6.31 3.43 -16.59
N ILE A 156 5.86 3.22 -15.36
CA ILE A 156 6.65 3.42 -14.13
C ILE A 156 6.71 2.11 -13.36
N VAL A 157 7.94 1.73 -13.01
CA VAL A 157 8.23 0.52 -12.24
C VAL A 157 7.86 0.73 -10.78
N HIS A 158 7.12 -0.23 -10.21
CA HIS A 158 6.83 -0.26 -8.78
C HIS A 158 7.10 -1.63 -8.14
N ARG A 159 7.27 -2.71 -8.92
CA ARG A 159 7.73 -4.01 -8.44
C ARG A 159 8.62 -4.65 -9.52
N PRO A 160 9.43 -5.66 -9.17
CA PRO A 160 10.17 -6.42 -10.18
C PRO A 160 9.25 -6.89 -11.31
N ASN A 161 9.59 -6.53 -12.55
CA ASN A 161 8.83 -6.87 -13.76
C ASN A 161 7.37 -6.38 -13.78
N GLU A 162 7.00 -5.40 -12.96
CA GLU A 162 5.65 -4.82 -12.95
C GLU A 162 5.68 -3.29 -13.02
N SER A 163 4.83 -2.78 -13.91
CA SER A 163 4.63 -1.36 -14.14
C SER A 163 3.20 -0.95 -13.82
N PHE A 164 3.05 0.29 -13.37
CA PHE A 164 1.82 1.05 -13.53
C PHE A 164 2.03 2.11 -14.60
N PHE A 165 0.93 2.57 -15.19
CA PHE A 165 0.98 3.37 -16.41
C PHE A 165 0.42 4.76 -16.22
N LEU A 166 0.99 5.72 -16.93
CA LEU A 166 0.52 7.09 -17.00
C LEU A 166 0.18 7.46 -18.43
N VAL A 167 -0.95 8.12 -18.59
CA VAL A 167 -1.37 8.76 -19.84
C VAL A 167 -1.53 10.26 -19.57
N PRO A 168 -0.50 11.06 -19.87
CA PRO A 168 -0.56 12.51 -19.71
C PRO A 168 -1.42 13.13 -20.80
N GLN A 169 -2.42 13.91 -20.40
CA GLN A 169 -3.25 14.74 -21.26
C GLN A 169 -3.09 16.23 -20.88
N VAL A 170 -3.74 17.12 -21.62
CA VAL A 170 -3.60 18.58 -21.42
C VAL A 170 -4.14 19.00 -20.05
N GLU A 171 -5.31 18.49 -19.66
CA GLU A 171 -6.01 18.92 -18.44
C GLU A 171 -5.94 17.90 -17.31
N LYS A 172 -5.45 16.70 -17.58
CA LYS A 172 -5.42 15.60 -16.62
C LYS A 172 -4.28 14.63 -16.90
N VAL A 173 -3.91 13.85 -15.90
CA VAL A 173 -3.06 12.66 -16.05
C VAL A 173 -3.87 11.48 -15.56
N THR A 174 -4.08 10.49 -16.43
CA THR A 174 -4.70 9.22 -16.06
C THR A 174 -3.61 8.27 -15.60
N VAL A 175 -3.79 7.62 -14.45
CA VAL A 175 -2.84 6.66 -13.88
C VAL A 175 -3.55 5.31 -13.75
N VAL A 176 -3.02 4.25 -14.33
CA VAL A 176 -3.64 2.93 -14.36
C VAL A 176 -2.73 1.90 -13.69
N TYR A 177 -3.28 1.19 -12.70
CA TYR A 177 -2.62 0.10 -11.97
C TYR A 177 -3.25 -1.24 -12.37
N PRO A 178 -2.54 -2.10 -13.11
CA PRO A 178 -2.90 -3.50 -13.23
C PRO A 178 -2.59 -4.23 -11.91
N MET A 179 -3.61 -4.66 -11.18
CA MET A 179 -3.44 -5.25 -9.84
C MET A 179 -3.21 -6.75 -9.92
N ARG A 180 -2.08 -7.21 -9.38
CA ARG A 180 -1.67 -8.63 -9.40
C ARG A 180 -1.32 -9.18 -8.02
N PHE A 181 -1.90 -10.32 -7.69
CA PHE A 181 -1.63 -11.07 -6.47
C PHE A 181 -1.36 -12.54 -6.78
N THR A 182 -0.42 -13.16 -6.06
CA THR A 182 -0.05 -14.56 -6.29
C THR A 182 -0.99 -15.54 -5.59
N ASP A 183 -1.48 -15.19 -4.41
CA ASP A 183 -2.34 -16.03 -3.59
C ASP A 183 -3.81 -15.86 -3.99
N SER A 184 -4.54 -16.97 -4.14
CA SER A 184 -5.94 -16.94 -4.54
C SER A 184 -6.86 -16.24 -3.54
N ILE A 185 -6.56 -16.35 -2.24
CA ILE A 185 -7.26 -15.64 -1.17
C ILE A 185 -6.99 -14.15 -1.30
N ASP A 186 -5.74 -13.75 -1.53
CA ASP A 186 -5.39 -12.34 -1.73
C ASP A 186 -6.09 -11.75 -2.95
N ILE A 187 -6.25 -12.50 -4.04
CA ILE A 187 -6.97 -12.03 -5.24
C ILE A 187 -8.42 -11.67 -4.88
N VAL A 188 -9.12 -12.54 -4.15
CA VAL A 188 -10.52 -12.32 -3.76
C VAL A 188 -10.65 -11.15 -2.78
N LEU A 189 -9.75 -11.08 -1.79
CA LEU A 189 -9.71 -9.99 -0.81
C LEU A 189 -9.38 -8.65 -1.48
N ALA A 190 -8.38 -8.61 -2.37
CA ALA A 190 -7.98 -7.43 -3.11
C ALA A 190 -9.10 -6.93 -4.01
N THR A 191 -9.74 -7.82 -4.77
CA THR A 191 -10.86 -7.47 -5.65
C THR A 191 -12.00 -6.82 -4.85
N SER A 192 -12.37 -7.44 -3.73
CA SER A 192 -13.40 -6.89 -2.83
C SER A 192 -13.00 -5.53 -2.25
N PHE A 193 -11.74 -5.39 -1.82
CA PHE A 193 -11.21 -4.14 -1.29
C PHE A 193 -11.25 -3.02 -2.33
N LEU A 194 -10.82 -3.28 -3.56
CA LEU A 194 -10.74 -2.29 -4.64
C LEU A 194 -12.11 -1.81 -5.10
N GLN A 195 -13.09 -2.71 -5.18
CA GLN A 195 -14.48 -2.34 -5.46
C GLN A 195 -15.05 -1.42 -4.38
N GLU A 196 -14.90 -1.78 -3.10
CA GLU A 196 -15.39 -0.95 -1.98
C GLU A 196 -14.58 0.37 -1.86
N PHE A 197 -13.31 0.38 -2.23
CA PHE A 197 -12.48 1.59 -2.27
C PHE A 197 -13.02 2.63 -3.26
N VAL A 198 -13.46 2.18 -4.44
CA VAL A 198 -14.09 3.04 -5.46
C VAL A 198 -15.47 3.50 -5.01
N GLU A 199 -16.27 2.63 -4.37
CA GLU A 199 -17.58 3.01 -3.82
C GLU A 199 -17.47 4.02 -2.68
N ALA A 200 -16.47 3.89 -1.80
CA ALA A 200 -16.24 4.81 -0.68
C ALA A 200 -16.06 6.26 -1.15
N ARG A 201 -15.57 6.47 -2.37
CA ARG A 201 -15.44 7.78 -3.02
C ARG A 201 -16.78 8.53 -3.16
N ARG A 202 -17.90 7.80 -3.26
CA ARG A 202 -19.24 8.40 -3.39
C ARG A 202 -19.74 9.04 -2.09
N THR A 203 -18.99 8.89 -1.00
CA THR A 203 -19.28 9.52 0.29
C THR A 203 -19.17 11.04 0.19
N ALA A 204 -20.15 11.75 0.75
CA ALA A 204 -20.14 13.21 0.85
C ALA A 204 -18.89 13.66 1.62
N GLY A 205 -18.07 14.53 0.99
CA GLY A 205 -16.80 15.03 1.55
C GLY A 205 -15.57 14.73 0.69
N LEU A 206 -15.64 13.76 -0.23
CA LEU A 206 -14.51 13.35 -1.08
C LEU A 206 -14.55 13.95 -2.50
N ASN A 207 -15.36 14.98 -2.73
CA ASN A 207 -15.58 15.58 -4.04
C ASN A 207 -14.32 16.22 -4.65
N SER A 208 -13.43 16.74 -3.80
CA SER A 208 -12.17 17.37 -4.21
C SER A 208 -11.05 16.37 -4.50
N ALA A 209 -11.27 15.07 -4.23
CA ALA A 209 -10.26 14.05 -4.37
C ALA A 209 -10.15 13.53 -5.82
N PRO A 210 -9.07 12.82 -6.20
CA PRO A 210 -8.87 12.35 -7.58
C PRO A 210 -9.82 11.25 -8.00
N SER A 211 -10.31 11.31 -9.26
CA SER A 211 -11.24 10.28 -9.79
C SER A 211 -10.63 8.91 -9.61
N CYS A 212 -11.41 7.92 -9.20
CA CYS A 212 -10.94 6.55 -9.02
C CYS A 212 -12.00 5.60 -9.59
N LEU A 213 -11.58 4.69 -10.46
CA LEU A 213 -12.43 3.65 -11.04
C LEU A 213 -11.73 2.29 -10.89
N TRP A 214 -12.54 1.23 -10.82
CA TRP A 214 -12.08 -0.14 -10.89
C TRP A 214 -12.80 -0.85 -12.03
N SER A 215 -12.06 -1.65 -12.81
CA SER A 215 -12.59 -2.45 -13.91
C SER A 215 -11.98 -3.85 -13.88
N PRO A 216 -12.75 -4.91 -14.15
CA PRO A 216 -12.19 -6.24 -14.32
C PRO A 216 -11.38 -6.38 -15.63
N SER A 217 -11.72 -5.60 -16.65
CA SER A 217 -11.04 -5.60 -17.95
C SER A 217 -10.10 -4.40 -18.11
N PRO A 218 -9.05 -4.51 -18.95
CA PRO A 218 -8.13 -3.41 -19.21
C PRO A 218 -8.87 -2.17 -19.75
N PRO A 219 -8.62 -0.98 -19.19
CA PRO A 219 -9.19 0.25 -19.72
C PRO A 219 -8.53 0.64 -21.06
N PRO A 220 -9.23 1.37 -21.95
CA PRO A 220 -8.71 1.74 -23.28
C PRO A 220 -7.43 2.59 -23.20
N GLU A 221 -7.20 3.29 -22.09
CA GLU A 221 -5.95 4.03 -21.85
C GLU A 221 -4.70 3.15 -21.82
N LEU A 222 -4.83 1.82 -21.69
CA LEU A 222 -3.71 0.87 -21.80
C LEU A 222 -3.46 0.38 -23.23
N GLU A 223 -4.06 0.99 -24.26
CA GLU A 223 -3.75 0.67 -25.64
C GLU A 223 -2.25 0.86 -25.92
N GLY A 224 -1.60 -0.19 -26.45
CA GLY A 224 -0.14 -0.22 -26.65
C GLY A 224 0.68 -0.68 -25.44
N ALA A 225 0.07 -1.02 -24.31
CA ALA A 225 0.77 -1.68 -23.20
C ALA A 225 1.19 -3.12 -23.57
N PRO A 226 2.26 -3.66 -22.96
CA PRO A 226 2.65 -5.07 -23.13
C PRO A 226 1.53 -6.04 -22.78
N ALA A 227 1.49 -7.21 -23.42
CA ALA A 227 0.45 -8.21 -23.19
C ALA A 227 0.39 -8.65 -21.72
N GLU A 228 1.55 -8.79 -21.08
CA GLU A 228 1.70 -9.14 -19.67
C GLU A 228 1.03 -8.10 -18.77
N ALA A 229 1.14 -6.81 -19.14
CA ALA A 229 0.53 -5.70 -18.42
C ALA A 229 -1.01 -5.72 -18.46
N LEU A 230 -1.60 -6.37 -19.45
CA LEU A 230 -3.05 -6.54 -19.62
C LEU A 230 -3.61 -7.76 -18.87
N LEU A 231 -2.77 -8.62 -18.31
CA LEU A 231 -3.16 -9.79 -17.54
C LEU A 231 -3.18 -9.50 -16.03
N ALA A 232 -4.13 -8.68 -15.58
CA ALA A 232 -4.36 -8.41 -14.16
C ALA A 232 -5.41 -9.35 -13.56
N ASN A 233 -5.13 -9.99 -12.43
CA ASN A 233 -6.04 -10.95 -11.80
C ASN A 233 -6.94 -10.35 -10.70
N ALA A 234 -6.61 -9.16 -10.19
CA ALA A 234 -7.46 -8.40 -9.26
C ALA A 234 -8.08 -7.14 -9.93
N GLY A 235 -8.06 -7.09 -11.27
CA GLY A 235 -8.58 -5.99 -12.08
C GLY A 235 -7.63 -4.79 -12.18
N PHE A 236 -8.17 -3.69 -12.70
CA PHE A 236 -7.46 -2.46 -13.02
C PHE A 236 -8.00 -1.30 -12.21
N VAL A 237 -7.13 -0.54 -11.55
CA VAL A 237 -7.49 0.69 -10.84
C VAL A 237 -7.03 1.88 -11.64
N THR A 238 -7.94 2.81 -11.93
CA THR A 238 -7.65 4.02 -12.70
C THR A 238 -7.87 5.26 -11.85
N PHE A 239 -6.83 6.08 -11.69
CA PHE A 239 -6.92 7.40 -11.10
C PHE A 239 -6.88 8.50 -12.15
N VAL A 240 -7.69 9.53 -11.98
CA VAL A 240 -7.63 10.76 -12.80
C VAL A 240 -7.16 11.92 -11.96
N ILE A 241 -5.96 12.42 -12.28
CA ILE A 241 -5.31 13.52 -11.59
C ILE A 241 -5.52 14.81 -12.39
N PHE A 242 -6.07 15.84 -11.75
CA PHE A 242 -6.24 17.18 -12.29
C PHE A 242 -5.22 18.15 -11.66
N PRO A 243 -4.97 19.34 -12.24
CA PRO A 243 -4.02 20.33 -11.71
C PRO A 243 -4.23 20.63 -10.22
N ARG A 244 -5.48 20.75 -9.77
CA ARG A 244 -5.84 20.98 -8.35
C ARG A 244 -5.27 19.96 -7.34
N HIS A 245 -4.91 18.75 -7.80
CA HIS A 245 -4.34 17.70 -6.94
C HIS A 245 -2.81 17.79 -6.83
N VAL A 246 -2.17 18.63 -7.64
CA VAL A 246 -0.69 18.72 -7.74
C VAL A 246 -0.17 20.15 -7.60
N GLU A 247 -1.05 21.11 -7.29
CA GLU A 247 -0.70 22.51 -7.05
C GLU A 247 0.10 22.69 -5.74
N GLY A 248 1.16 23.49 -5.81
CA GLY A 248 1.99 23.87 -4.67
C GLY A 248 2.56 22.67 -3.92
N LYS A 249 2.31 22.62 -2.61
CA LYS A 249 2.83 21.55 -1.72
C LYS A 249 2.15 20.19 -1.91
N LYS A 250 1.08 20.10 -2.72
CA LYS A 250 0.35 18.84 -2.95
C LYS A 250 1.08 17.87 -3.88
N LEU A 251 2.02 18.38 -4.69
CA LEU A 251 2.75 17.56 -5.67
C LEU A 251 3.45 16.37 -5.01
N ASP A 252 4.30 16.60 -4.01
CA ASP A 252 5.07 15.54 -3.37
C ASP A 252 4.16 14.51 -2.70
N HIS A 253 3.08 14.98 -2.08
CA HIS A 253 2.09 14.11 -1.47
C HIS A 253 1.40 13.20 -2.50
N THR A 254 0.97 13.77 -3.63
CA THR A 254 0.34 13.00 -4.70
C THR A 254 1.30 12.02 -5.34
N VAL A 255 2.58 12.41 -5.49
CA VAL A 255 3.64 11.51 -5.95
C VAL A 255 3.79 10.32 -5.02
N TRP A 256 3.93 10.56 -3.71
CA TRP A 256 4.03 9.49 -2.70
C TRP A 256 2.82 8.55 -2.74
N SER A 257 1.61 9.12 -2.70
CA SER A 257 0.35 8.35 -2.66
C SER A 257 0.19 7.42 -3.86
N LEU A 258 0.51 7.92 -5.05
CA LEU A 258 0.45 7.13 -6.28
C LEU A 258 1.56 6.08 -6.31
N SER A 259 2.82 6.48 -6.05
CA SER A 259 3.96 5.55 -6.08
C SER A 259 3.82 4.37 -5.11
N THR A 260 3.06 4.53 -4.02
CA THR A 260 2.86 3.49 -3.01
C THR A 260 1.47 2.88 -2.97
N PHE A 261 0.60 3.23 -3.93
CA PHE A 261 -0.77 2.74 -3.96
C PHE A 261 -0.83 1.21 -3.97
N HIS A 262 -0.01 0.55 -4.80
CA HIS A 262 0.03 -0.92 -4.83
C HIS A 262 0.42 -1.51 -3.47
N ALA A 263 1.51 -1.01 -2.86
CA ALA A 263 1.97 -1.47 -1.55
C ALA A 263 0.91 -1.23 -0.45
N TYR A 264 0.18 -0.11 -0.52
CA TYR A 264 -0.95 0.18 0.35
C TYR A 264 -2.05 -0.87 0.24
N VAL A 265 -2.48 -1.21 -0.99
CA VAL A 265 -3.49 -2.26 -1.19
C VAL A 265 -3.01 -3.60 -0.66
N SER A 266 -1.79 -4.03 -1.01
CA SER A 266 -1.24 -5.30 -0.54
C SER A 266 -1.14 -5.38 0.98
N TYR A 267 -0.71 -4.30 1.63
CA TYR A 267 -0.66 -4.22 3.09
C TYR A 267 -2.05 -4.41 3.72
N HIS A 268 -3.07 -3.73 3.19
CA HIS A 268 -4.43 -3.82 3.72
C HIS A 268 -5.12 -5.16 3.42
N VAL A 269 -4.82 -5.79 2.29
CA VAL A 269 -5.25 -7.17 2.00
C VAL A 269 -4.73 -8.13 3.08
N LYS A 270 -3.44 -8.07 3.41
CA LYS A 270 -2.84 -8.89 4.47
C LYS A 270 -3.36 -8.56 5.87
N CYS A 271 -3.63 -7.28 6.15
CA CYS A 271 -4.27 -6.90 7.41
C CYS A 271 -5.70 -7.47 7.52
N SER A 272 -6.46 -7.45 6.43
CA SER A 272 -7.79 -8.04 6.39
C SER A 272 -7.77 -9.56 6.54
N GLU A 273 -6.83 -10.25 5.91
CA GLU A 273 -6.59 -11.69 6.11
C GLU A 273 -6.35 -12.00 7.62
N GLY A 274 -5.42 -11.28 8.25
CA GLY A 274 -5.13 -11.41 9.69
C GLY A 274 -6.33 -11.08 10.59
N PHE A 275 -7.18 -10.12 10.18
CA PHE A 275 -8.42 -9.81 10.86
C PHE A 275 -9.42 -10.98 10.78
N MET A 276 -9.58 -11.60 9.61
CA MET A 276 -10.42 -12.79 9.45
C MET A 276 -9.93 -13.94 10.33
N HIS A 277 -8.61 -14.19 10.36
CA HIS A 277 -8.01 -15.18 11.27
C HIS A 277 -8.40 -14.93 12.72
N THR A 278 -8.37 -13.67 13.17
CA THR A 278 -8.76 -13.31 14.54
C THR A 278 -10.24 -13.58 14.81
N ARG A 279 -11.14 -13.26 13.86
CA ARG A 279 -12.57 -13.56 14.01
C ARG A 279 -12.87 -15.06 14.04
N MET A 280 -12.19 -15.83 13.18
CA MET A 280 -12.33 -17.29 13.15
C MET A 280 -11.89 -17.91 14.48
N ARG A 281 -10.75 -17.49 15.05
CA ARG A 281 -10.29 -17.98 16.37
C ARG A 281 -11.33 -17.73 17.47
N ARG A 282 -11.86 -16.51 17.57
CA ARG A 282 -12.93 -16.17 18.54
C ARG A 282 -14.19 -17.02 18.34
N ARG A 283 -14.55 -17.31 17.09
CA ARG A 283 -15.71 -18.17 16.80
C ARG A 283 -15.45 -19.61 17.24
N VAL A 284 -14.25 -20.14 16.99
CA VAL A 284 -13.85 -21.48 17.45
C VAL A 284 -13.84 -21.56 18.98
N GLU A 285 -13.28 -20.56 19.66
CA GLU A 285 -13.32 -20.48 21.14
C GLU A 285 -14.77 -20.53 21.67
N SER A 286 -15.69 -19.79 21.06
CA SER A 286 -17.12 -19.82 21.42
C SER A 286 -17.76 -21.18 21.20
N LEU A 287 -17.38 -21.89 20.13
CA LEU A 287 -17.89 -23.24 19.84
C LEU A 287 -17.33 -24.28 20.82
N ILE A 288 -16.05 -24.18 21.18
CA ILE A 288 -15.42 -25.02 22.19
C ILE A 288 -16.12 -24.84 23.54
N GLN A 289 -16.39 -23.60 23.95
CA GLN A 289 -17.14 -23.34 25.19
C GLN A 289 -18.55 -23.95 25.17
N ALA A 290 -19.24 -23.92 24.02
CA ALA A 290 -20.55 -24.55 23.89
C ALA A 290 -20.44 -26.08 24.00
N LEU A 291 -19.41 -26.67 23.41
CA LEU A 291 -19.12 -28.10 23.51
C LEU A 291 -18.79 -28.51 24.95
N ASP A 292 -17.98 -27.73 25.66
CA ASP A 292 -17.62 -28.00 27.05
C ASP A 292 -18.84 -27.93 27.97
N ARG A 293 -19.76 -26.98 27.76
CA ARG A 293 -21.03 -26.92 28.51
C ARG A 293 -21.94 -28.13 28.23
N ALA A 294 -21.79 -28.79 27.09
CA ALA A 294 -22.55 -29.98 26.74
C ALA A 294 -21.98 -31.27 27.34
N LYS A 295 -20.75 -31.24 27.92
CA LYS A 295 -20.19 -32.40 28.59
C LYS A 295 -21.01 -32.75 29.85
N PRO A 296 -21.46 -34.01 30.02
CA PRO A 296 -22.21 -34.40 31.19
C PRO A 296 -21.34 -34.32 32.45
N ASN A 297 -21.85 -33.68 33.51
CA ASN A 297 -21.17 -33.62 34.81
C ASN A 297 -21.09 -35.02 35.43
N VAL A 298 -19.87 -35.53 35.60
CA VAL A 298 -19.60 -36.88 36.16
C VAL A 298 -20.14 -37.01 37.60
N GLU A 299 -20.28 -35.91 38.34
CA GLU A 299 -20.71 -35.90 39.75
C GLU A 299 -22.22 -36.11 39.98
N ASN A 300 -23.08 -35.92 38.98
CA ASN A 300 -24.54 -36.10 39.16
C ASN A 300 -25.05 -37.53 38.85
N SER A 301 -24.14 -38.48 38.63
CA SER A 301 -24.49 -39.86 38.25
C SER A 301 -24.79 -40.80 39.43
N LYS A 302 -24.91 -40.29 40.66
CA LYS A 302 -25.22 -41.10 41.85
C LYS A 302 -26.46 -40.64 42.64
N LYS A 303 -27.63 -40.50 42.00
CA LYS A 303 -28.94 -40.70 42.66
C LYS A 303 -29.98 -41.33 41.72
N THR A 304 -30.02 -42.65 41.80
CA THR A 304 -31.06 -43.67 41.55
C THR A 304 -32.48 -43.25 41.08
N ALA A 305 -32.85 -43.85 39.94
CA ALA A 305 -34.09 -44.56 39.54
C ALA A 305 -35.49 -44.07 39.98
N GLN A 306 -36.39 -43.94 39.00
CA GLN A 306 -37.55 -44.83 38.84
C GLN A 306 -38.23 -44.67 37.47
N SER A 307 -38.43 -45.81 36.80
CA SER A 307 -39.23 -45.99 35.59
C SER A 307 -40.71 -45.68 35.86
N ARG A 308 -41.35 -44.87 35.01
CA ARG A 308 -42.70 -45.12 34.46
C ARG A 308 -43.15 -44.03 33.47
N SER A 309 -43.40 -44.48 32.23
CA SER A 309 -44.50 -44.07 31.34
C SER A 309 -44.51 -42.65 30.74
N PHE A 310 -44.20 -42.55 29.44
CA PHE A 310 -44.95 -41.67 28.54
C PHE A 310 -45.53 -42.47 27.37
N LYS A 311 -46.87 -42.40 27.28
CA LYS A 311 -47.75 -43.03 26.29
C LYS A 311 -47.39 -42.58 24.87
N ARG A 312 -47.34 -43.57 23.97
CA ARG A 312 -47.49 -43.41 22.52
C ARG A 312 -48.91 -42.91 22.24
N LEU A 313 -49.06 -41.74 21.62
CA LEU A 313 -50.31 -41.32 20.99
C LEU A 313 -50.16 -41.40 19.47
N SER A 314 -51.15 -42.06 18.88
CA SER A 314 -51.30 -42.52 17.51
C SER A 314 -51.64 -41.40 16.53
N LEU A 315 -51.22 -41.60 15.27
CA LEU A 315 -51.75 -40.94 14.08
C LEU A 315 -53.27 -41.15 13.97
N ASN A 316 -54.04 -40.06 13.99
CA ASN A 316 -54.99 -39.74 12.92
C ASN A 316 -55.70 -38.40 13.17
N GLU A 317 -55.88 -37.70 12.04
CA GLU A 317 -56.79 -36.58 11.74
C GLU A 317 -56.31 -35.11 11.83
N ALA A 318 -56.44 -34.50 10.65
CA ALA A 318 -56.69 -33.08 10.34
C ALA A 318 -55.50 -32.11 10.15
N ARG A 319 -55.01 -32.10 8.89
CA ARG A 319 -54.83 -30.92 7.99
C ARG A 319 -54.48 -29.57 8.64
N THR A 320 -53.32 -29.01 8.28
CA THR A 320 -53.15 -27.90 7.31
C THR A 320 -51.67 -27.54 7.12
N ASN A 321 -51.24 -27.40 5.85
CA ASN A 321 -50.10 -26.64 5.27
C ASN A 321 -48.82 -26.45 6.12
N SER A 322 -47.61 -26.78 5.65
CA SER A 322 -47.05 -26.59 4.31
C SER A 322 -45.76 -27.42 4.19
N LYS A 323 -45.52 -27.94 2.98
CA LYS A 323 -44.25 -28.58 2.60
C LYS A 323 -43.18 -27.50 2.43
N SER A 324 -41.99 -27.74 2.97
CA SER A 324 -40.76 -27.27 2.35
C SER A 324 -39.77 -28.43 2.36
N GLU A 325 -39.57 -29.00 1.18
CA GLU A 325 -38.47 -29.90 0.85
C GLU A 325 -37.14 -29.23 1.24
N ALA A 326 -36.24 -30.01 1.81
CA ALA A 326 -34.86 -29.59 2.00
C ALA A 326 -34.18 -29.56 0.62
N PRO A 327 -33.60 -28.43 0.18
CA PRO A 327 -32.73 -28.45 -0.97
C PRO A 327 -31.36 -29.00 -0.55
N VAL A 328 -30.96 -30.05 -1.23
CA VAL A 328 -29.56 -30.46 -1.35
C VAL A 328 -28.89 -29.41 -2.24
N ASP A 329 -28.39 -28.32 -1.65
CA ASP A 329 -27.60 -27.30 -2.34
C ASP A 329 -26.74 -26.47 -1.35
N SER A 330 -26.06 -27.14 -0.40
CA SER A 330 -25.33 -26.45 0.69
C SER A 330 -23.85 -26.15 0.40
N CYS A 331 -23.34 -26.41 -0.81
CA CYS A 331 -21.96 -26.08 -1.16
C CYS A 331 -21.80 -24.73 -1.88
N VAL A 332 -22.83 -24.21 -2.54
CA VAL A 332 -22.75 -22.91 -3.27
C VAL A 332 -23.20 -21.74 -2.39
N GLU A 333 -24.07 -21.98 -1.40
CA GLU A 333 -24.53 -20.95 -0.45
C GLU A 333 -23.48 -20.57 0.61
N PHE A 334 -22.51 -21.44 0.89
CA PHE A 334 -21.44 -21.16 1.84
C PHE A 334 -20.47 -20.07 1.33
N ASP A 335 -20.19 -20.06 0.03
CA ASP A 335 -19.33 -19.05 -0.60
C ASP A 335 -19.98 -17.67 -0.62
N ALA A 336 -21.27 -17.57 -0.95
CA ALA A 336 -21.98 -16.29 -0.93
C ALA A 336 -22.08 -15.70 0.48
N HIS A 337 -22.27 -16.53 1.50
CA HIS A 337 -22.37 -16.09 2.88
C HIS A 337 -21.00 -15.73 3.49
N VAL A 338 -19.91 -16.40 3.09
CA VAL A 338 -18.54 -16.01 3.43
C VAL A 338 -18.18 -14.70 2.73
N ILE A 339 -18.45 -14.54 1.43
CA ILE A 339 -18.21 -13.29 0.70
C ILE A 339 -19.04 -12.15 1.30
N TYR A 340 -20.30 -12.38 1.67
CA TYR A 340 -21.16 -11.40 2.33
C TYR A 340 -20.65 -11.03 3.73
N ASN A 341 -20.18 -12.00 4.51
CA ASN A 341 -19.58 -11.74 5.83
C ASN A 341 -18.20 -11.12 5.72
N VAL A 342 -17.41 -11.42 4.68
CA VAL A 342 -16.15 -10.76 4.35
C VAL A 342 -16.44 -9.33 3.95
N ARG A 343 -17.42 -9.08 3.07
CA ARG A 343 -17.89 -7.75 2.67
C ARG A 343 -18.40 -6.93 3.85
N LEU A 344 -19.22 -7.50 4.74
CA LEU A 344 -19.67 -6.84 5.98
C LEU A 344 -18.54 -6.62 6.99
N SER A 345 -17.57 -7.55 7.07
CA SER A 345 -16.39 -7.42 7.91
C SER A 345 -15.42 -6.37 7.36
N PHE A 346 -15.28 -6.27 6.05
CA PHE A 346 -14.54 -5.21 5.36
C PHE A 346 -15.26 -3.89 5.50
N GLN A 347 -16.57 -3.81 5.26
CA GLN A 347 -17.36 -2.62 5.51
C GLN A 347 -17.33 -2.21 6.98
N ARG A 348 -17.23 -3.15 7.93
CA ARG A 348 -17.03 -2.85 9.36
C ARG A 348 -15.57 -2.57 9.72
N PHE A 349 -14.59 -3.04 8.97
CA PHE A 349 -13.19 -2.63 9.11
C PHE A 349 -13.01 -1.21 8.57
N ILE A 350 -13.61 -0.92 7.42
CA ILE A 350 -13.72 0.39 6.77
C ILE A 350 -14.51 1.37 7.62
N ARG A 351 -15.70 1.00 8.13
CA ARG A 351 -16.55 1.84 8.99
C ARG A 351 -16.06 1.88 10.44
N GLY A 352 -15.50 0.80 10.96
CA GLY A 352 -14.90 0.71 12.30
C GLY A 352 -13.55 1.42 12.40
N CYS A 353 -12.89 1.67 11.26
CA CYS A 353 -11.98 2.80 11.08
C CYS A 353 -12.76 4.14 11.04
N ASN A 354 -13.68 4.36 11.99
CA ASN A 354 -14.54 5.53 12.14
C ASN A 354 -13.74 6.81 11.81
N GLY A 355 -14.02 7.40 10.64
CA GLY A 355 -13.43 8.66 10.17
C GLY A 355 -12.00 8.63 9.59
N ARG A 356 -11.41 7.46 9.27
CA ARG A 356 -9.99 7.39 8.83
C ARG A 356 -9.72 6.71 7.49
N MET A 357 -10.72 6.23 6.77
CA MET A 357 -10.57 6.01 5.31
C MET A 357 -10.65 7.32 4.52
N GLU A 358 -11.17 8.37 5.17
CA GLU A 358 -10.85 9.76 4.87
C GLU A 358 -9.33 9.92 4.66
N CYS A 359 -8.45 9.31 5.45
CA CYS A 359 -7.00 9.55 5.36
C CYS A 359 -6.28 9.09 4.07
N LEU A 360 -6.88 8.50 3.03
CA LEU A 360 -6.17 8.45 1.73
C LEU A 360 -6.59 9.61 0.84
N PHE A 361 -7.89 9.87 0.73
CA PHE A 361 -8.43 10.96 -0.10
C PHE A 361 -8.40 12.33 0.59
N GLN A 362 -8.69 12.39 1.89
CA GLN A 362 -8.47 13.54 2.78
C GLN A 362 -6.98 13.78 2.96
N PHE A 363 -6.08 12.79 2.98
CA PHE A 363 -4.63 13.06 3.06
C PHE A 363 -4.05 13.60 1.75
N ILE A 364 -4.62 13.22 0.59
CA ILE A 364 -4.40 13.93 -0.70
C ILE A 364 -4.80 15.42 -0.62
N LEU A 365 -5.56 15.84 0.41
CA LEU A 365 -6.10 17.20 0.54
C LEU A 365 -5.83 17.92 1.89
N SER A 366 -5.44 17.25 2.98
CA SER A 366 -5.67 17.77 4.36
C SER A 366 -4.41 18.16 5.13
N LYS A 367 -3.26 18.37 4.48
CA LYS A 367 -2.21 19.22 5.07
C LYS A 367 -2.29 20.68 4.60
N GLN A 368 -3.51 21.20 4.46
CA GLN A 368 -3.77 22.63 4.36
C GLN A 368 -4.24 23.28 5.67
N TYR A 369 -4.38 22.51 6.76
CA TYR A 369 -4.62 23.04 8.11
C TYR A 369 -3.61 22.45 9.10
N TYR A 370 -2.40 23.00 9.07
CA TYR A 370 -1.58 23.18 10.27
C TYR A 370 -1.22 24.67 10.27
N VAL A 371 -2.16 25.45 10.78
CA VAL A 371 -1.92 26.80 11.30
C VAL A 371 -2.46 26.74 12.72
N GLU A 372 -1.54 26.95 13.65
CA GLU A 372 -1.72 27.41 15.04
C GLU A 372 -2.98 26.93 15.78
N LEU A 373 -2.78 26.05 16.74
CA LEU A 373 -3.41 26.19 18.05
C LEU A 373 -2.38 25.78 19.11
N ASP A 374 -2.15 26.73 20.01
CA ASP A 374 -1.24 26.73 21.16
C ASP A 374 -1.34 25.50 22.08
#